data_AF-A0A9E0VWL7-F1
#
_entry.id   AF-A0A9E0VWL7-F1
#
_cell.length_a   1.000
_cell.length_b   1.000
_cell.length_c   1.000
_cell.angle_alpha   90.00
_cell.angle_beta   90.00
_cell.angle_gamma   90.00
#
_symmetry.space_group_name_H-M   'P 1'
#
loop_
_entity.id
_entity.type
_entity.pdbx_description
1 polymer ?
#
loop_
_entity_poly.entity_id
_entity_poly.type
_entity_poly.pdbx_seq_one_letter_code
_entity_poly.pdbx_strand_id
1 'polypeptide(L)'
;MMQNEQDRLELLEKAKQLVANIENNDDAATGEVLSSITLERERSLFREVGQLTRQLHDNLASFALDAQLNDITDKGIPDAKERLNYVIKMTDEAANKTLNAIDEILPVTDEMQQKSEKLSKNWHKFLGRELSLDEFKIMSAEITSYLDESCRNTKFVHAKANDIVLAQSFQDLTGQIIKKVITLVQDVENSLVDLIRIAGAPQPKVAEDKPQVKGQLDGPLVPGIDVQGAVNSQDEVDDLLSSLGF
;
A
#
# COMPACT_ATOMS: atom_id res chain seq x y z
N MET A 1 21.11 38.87 29.03
CA MET A 1 20.65 40.26 28.82
C MET A 1 21.80 41.26 28.78
N MET A 2 22.81 41.19 29.67
CA MET A 2 23.93 42.14 29.68
C MET A 2 24.86 42.10 28.43
N GLN A 3 25.04 40.93 27.80
CA GLN A 3 25.90 40.79 26.60
C GLN A 3 25.40 41.61 25.39
N ASN A 4 24.08 41.57 25.13
CA ASN A 4 23.45 42.27 24.00
C ASN A 4 23.49 43.80 24.13
N GLU A 5 23.59 44.33 25.35
CA GLU A 5 23.60 45.78 25.59
C GLU A 5 25.01 46.36 25.36
N GLN A 6 26.04 45.57 25.67
CA GLN A 6 27.45 45.90 25.46
C GLN A 6 27.84 45.83 23.97
N ASP A 7 27.39 44.79 23.27
CA ASP A 7 27.57 44.64 21.82
C ASP A 7 26.89 45.80 21.05
N ARG A 8 25.72 46.25 21.53
CA ARG A 8 24.99 47.37 20.93
C ARG A 8 25.69 48.71 21.14
N LEU A 9 26.39 48.88 22.25
CA LEU A 9 27.19 50.08 22.55
C LEU A 9 28.45 50.14 21.67
N GLU A 10 29.16 49.03 21.50
CA GLU A 10 30.32 48.94 20.59
C GLU A 10 29.92 49.17 19.12
N LEU A 11 28.80 48.61 18.67
CA LEU A 11 28.31 48.82 17.30
C LEU A 11 27.97 50.29 17.04
N LEU A 12 27.43 50.98 18.06
CA LEU A 12 27.08 52.39 18.00
C LEU A 12 28.32 53.29 17.99
N GLU A 13 29.38 52.89 18.69
CA GLU A 13 30.67 53.58 18.65
C GLU A 13 31.35 53.43 17.28
N LYS A 14 31.40 52.21 16.73
CA LYS A 14 31.93 51.93 15.38
C LYS A 14 31.14 52.67 14.29
N ALA A 15 29.81 52.77 14.42
CA ALA A 15 28.97 53.53 13.49
C ALA A 15 29.27 55.04 13.55
N LYS A 16 29.50 55.60 14.74
CA LYS A 16 29.90 57.01 14.90
C LYS A 16 31.29 57.29 14.31
N GLN A 17 32.25 56.39 14.51
CA GLN A 17 33.59 56.49 13.91
C GLN A 17 33.54 56.41 12.38
N LEU A 18 32.70 55.52 11.83
CA LEU A 18 32.49 55.43 10.38
C LEU A 18 31.94 56.74 9.80
N VAL A 19 30.93 57.32 10.44
CA VAL A 19 30.35 58.62 10.01
C VAL A 19 31.39 59.74 10.09
N ALA A 20 32.16 59.82 11.18
CA ALA A 20 33.20 60.82 11.34
C ALA A 20 34.34 60.69 10.31
N ASN A 21 34.73 59.47 9.95
CA ASN A 21 35.78 59.22 8.95
C ASN A 21 35.30 59.58 7.53
N ILE A 22 34.02 59.34 7.22
CA ILE A 22 33.37 59.74 5.96
C ILE A 22 33.25 61.27 5.88
N GLU A 23 32.87 61.94 6.97
CA GLU A 23 32.79 63.42 7.03
C GLU A 23 34.15 64.09 6.82
N ASN A 24 35.25 63.43 7.20
CA ASN A 24 36.61 63.92 7.07
C ASN A 24 37.30 63.55 5.73
N ASN A 25 36.61 62.87 4.79
CA ASN A 25 37.18 62.31 3.55
C ASN A 25 38.42 61.40 3.79
N ASP A 26 38.47 60.70 4.92
CA ASP A 26 39.54 59.74 5.22
C ASP A 26 39.13 58.34 4.73
N ASP A 27 39.35 58.09 3.44
CA ASP A 27 38.99 56.83 2.79
C ASP A 27 39.74 55.62 3.38
N ALA A 28 40.96 55.83 3.89
CA ALA A 28 41.77 54.77 4.49
C ALA A 28 41.19 54.33 5.85
N ALA A 29 40.90 55.29 6.73
CA ALA A 29 40.27 55.01 8.02
C ALA A 29 38.82 54.50 7.87
N THR A 30 38.09 54.97 6.85
CA THR A 30 36.76 54.45 6.50
C THR A 30 36.82 52.99 6.07
N GLY A 31 37.82 52.62 5.24
CA GLY A 31 38.07 51.25 4.82
C GLY A 31 38.40 50.31 5.97
N GLU A 32 39.20 50.75 6.94
CA GLU A 32 39.52 49.97 8.15
C GLU A 32 38.29 49.70 9.03
N VAL A 33 37.47 50.72 9.29
CA VAL A 33 36.26 50.54 10.11
C VAL A 33 35.26 49.64 9.40
N LEU A 34 35.04 49.82 8.08
CA LEU A 34 34.13 48.98 7.29
C LEU A 34 34.59 47.52 7.21
N SER A 35 35.89 47.29 7.00
CA SER A 35 36.46 45.94 6.95
C SER A 35 36.38 45.26 8.31
N SER A 36 36.58 45.99 9.42
CA SER A 36 36.40 45.44 10.77
C SER A 36 34.96 44.98 11.06
N ILE A 37 33.96 45.78 10.67
CA ILE A 37 32.53 45.44 10.81
C ILE A 37 32.18 44.22 9.94
N THR A 38 32.71 44.18 8.72
CA THR A 38 32.46 43.08 7.77
C THR A 38 33.06 41.77 8.27
N LEU A 39 34.31 41.78 8.74
CA LEU A 39 34.99 40.62 9.32
C LEU A 39 34.28 40.09 10.57
N GLU A 40 33.77 40.98 11.41
CA GLU A 40 33.02 40.61 12.63
C GLU A 40 31.68 39.96 12.29
N ARG A 41 30.99 40.49 11.26
CA ARG A 41 29.75 39.91 10.73
C ARG A 41 29.98 38.56 10.05
N GLU A 42 31.04 38.43 9.25
CA GLU A 42 31.43 37.15 8.64
C GLU A 42 31.77 36.11 9.69
N ARG A 43 32.53 36.47 10.73
CA ARG A 43 32.83 35.58 11.87
C ARG A 43 31.56 35.14 12.60
N SER A 44 30.62 36.06 12.82
CA SER A 44 29.32 35.73 13.43
C SER A 44 28.53 34.74 12.57
N LEU A 45 28.42 34.99 11.27
CA LEU A 45 27.75 34.09 10.32
C LEU A 45 28.41 32.70 10.27
N PHE A 46 29.74 32.63 10.19
CA PHE A 46 30.47 31.37 10.23
C PHE A 46 30.26 30.62 11.55
N ARG A 47 30.15 31.34 12.68
CA ARG A 47 29.87 30.73 13.98
C ARG A 47 28.45 30.19 14.08
N GLU A 48 27.46 30.93 13.56
CA GLU A 48 26.06 30.48 13.47
C GLU A 48 25.92 29.27 12.54
N VAL A 49 26.52 29.31 11.35
CA VAL A 49 26.51 28.17 10.41
C VAL A 49 27.22 26.96 11.03
N GLY A 50 28.34 27.18 11.73
CA GLY A 50 29.04 26.14 12.48
C GLY A 50 28.18 25.54 13.59
N GLN A 51 27.45 26.37 14.35
CA GLN A 51 26.51 25.91 15.38
C GLN A 51 25.34 25.14 14.78
N LEU A 52 24.72 25.62 13.71
CA LEU A 52 23.64 24.93 12.99
C LEU A 52 24.10 23.59 12.44
N THR A 53 25.29 23.53 11.83
CA THR A 53 25.85 22.29 11.28
C THR A 53 26.13 21.29 12.39
N ARG A 54 26.62 21.76 13.54
CA ARG A 54 26.90 20.90 14.70
C ARG A 54 25.62 20.42 15.38
N GLN A 55 24.62 21.29 15.53
CA GLN A 55 23.29 20.91 16.02
C GLN A 55 22.64 19.88 15.09
N LEU A 56 22.70 20.08 13.77
CA LEU A 56 22.22 19.10 12.80
C LEU A 56 22.96 17.77 12.94
N HIS A 57 24.29 17.81 13.04
CA HIS A 57 25.11 16.61 13.20
C HIS A 57 24.81 15.88 14.51
N ASP A 58 24.72 16.59 15.63
CA ASP A 58 24.43 16.03 16.95
C ASP A 58 23.02 15.42 16.99
N ASN A 59 22.04 16.08 16.35
CA ASN A 59 20.68 15.56 16.19
C ASN A 59 20.64 14.29 15.31
N LEU A 60 21.40 14.27 14.20
CA LEU A 60 21.45 13.14 13.28
C LEU A 60 22.23 11.95 13.89
N ALA A 61 23.26 12.23 14.67
CA ALA A 61 23.98 11.23 15.46
C ALA A 61 23.11 10.67 16.58
N SER A 62 22.38 11.52 17.30
CA SER A 62 21.41 11.10 18.31
C SER A 62 20.30 10.24 17.71
N PHE A 63 19.87 10.54 16.48
CA PHE A 63 18.88 9.75 15.75
C PHE A 63 19.43 8.39 15.29
N ALA A 64 20.67 8.34 14.77
CA ALA A 64 21.32 7.08 14.43
C ALA A 64 21.58 6.18 15.67
N LEU A 65 21.64 6.79 16.86
CA LEU A 65 21.73 6.11 18.15
C LEU A 65 20.37 5.73 18.73
N ASP A 66 19.26 6.12 18.08
CA ASP A 66 17.93 5.75 18.56
C ASP A 66 17.75 4.23 18.44
N ALA A 67 17.73 3.58 19.60
CA ALA A 67 17.61 2.13 19.72
C ALA A 67 16.34 1.61 19.02
N GLN A 68 15.30 2.44 18.91
CA GLN A 68 14.06 2.07 18.23
C GLN A 68 14.26 1.95 16.72
N LEU A 69 15.00 2.86 16.09
CA LEU A 69 15.22 2.83 14.64
C LEU A 69 16.19 1.72 14.23
N ASN A 70 17.22 1.49 15.04
CA ASN A 70 18.13 0.36 14.85
C ASN A 70 17.38 -0.98 14.99
N ASP A 71 16.47 -1.12 15.96
CA ASP A 71 15.68 -2.35 16.10
C ASP A 71 14.72 -2.58 14.91
N ILE A 72 14.10 -1.50 14.41
CA ILE A 72 13.26 -1.55 13.20
C ILE A 72 14.10 -1.94 11.96
N THR A 73 15.29 -1.36 11.81
CA THR A 73 16.14 -1.60 10.62
C THR A 73 16.81 -2.97 10.66
N ASP A 74 17.34 -3.38 11.81
CA ASP A 74 18.10 -4.62 11.97
C ASP A 74 17.19 -5.86 12.08
N LYS A 75 15.96 -5.70 12.58
CA LYS A 75 15.04 -6.83 12.81
C LYS A 75 13.67 -6.65 12.18
N GLY A 76 13.05 -5.49 12.36
CA GLY A 76 11.68 -5.24 11.90
C GLY A 76 11.51 -5.39 10.38
N ILE A 77 12.32 -4.68 9.60
CA ILE A 77 12.25 -4.69 8.12
C ILE A 77 12.59 -6.08 7.55
N PRO A 78 13.68 -6.77 7.99
CA PRO A 78 13.94 -8.14 7.58
C PRO A 78 12.81 -9.12 7.92
N ASP A 79 12.26 -9.08 9.13
CA ASP A 79 11.13 -9.94 9.55
C ASP A 79 9.87 -9.66 8.70
N ALA A 80 9.54 -8.39 8.47
CA ALA A 80 8.42 -8.01 7.60
C ALA A 80 8.61 -8.54 6.18
N LYS A 81 9.82 -8.46 5.62
CA LYS A 81 10.13 -9.01 4.30
C LYS A 81 9.91 -10.52 4.25
N GLU A 82 10.42 -11.28 5.23
CA GLU A 82 10.20 -12.74 5.29
C GLU A 82 8.72 -13.08 5.39
N ARG A 83 7.98 -12.34 6.23
CA ARG A 83 6.54 -12.53 6.41
C ARG A 83 5.73 -12.21 5.15
N LEU A 84 6.07 -11.14 4.43
CA LEU A 84 5.42 -10.82 3.15
C LEU A 84 5.72 -11.90 2.10
N ASN A 85 6.95 -12.41 2.03
CA ASN A 85 7.28 -13.53 1.13
C ASN A 85 6.48 -14.80 1.49
N TYR A 86 6.28 -15.06 2.78
CA TYR A 86 5.42 -16.15 3.23
C TYR A 86 3.96 -15.94 2.79
N VAL A 87 3.42 -14.72 2.91
CA VAL A 87 2.07 -14.37 2.42
C VAL A 87 1.94 -14.59 0.92
N ILE A 88 2.92 -14.17 0.12
CA ILE A 88 2.93 -14.37 -1.33
C ILE A 88 2.87 -15.87 -1.65
N LYS A 89 3.75 -16.66 -1.02
CA LYS A 89 3.79 -18.11 -1.23
C LYS A 89 2.46 -18.78 -0.86
N MET A 90 1.90 -18.44 0.29
CA MET A 90 0.63 -19.00 0.74
C MET A 90 -0.53 -18.64 -0.19
N THR A 91 -0.55 -17.40 -0.69
CA THR A 91 -1.55 -16.93 -1.66
C THR A 91 -1.44 -17.68 -2.97
N ASP A 92 -0.22 -17.88 -3.47
CA ASP A 92 0.03 -18.61 -4.71
C ASP A 92 -0.35 -20.10 -4.57
N GLU A 93 0.03 -20.76 -3.47
CA GLU A 93 -0.36 -22.14 -3.21
C GLU A 93 -1.88 -22.31 -3.12
N ALA A 94 -2.59 -21.38 -2.48
CA ALA A 94 -4.03 -21.43 -2.36
C ALA A 94 -4.75 -21.18 -3.68
N ALA A 95 -4.27 -20.22 -4.48
CA ALA A 95 -4.79 -19.97 -5.82
C ALA A 95 -4.64 -21.20 -6.71
N ASN A 96 -3.45 -21.82 -6.73
CA ASN A 96 -3.20 -23.04 -7.49
C ASN A 96 -4.09 -24.20 -7.04
N LYS A 97 -4.24 -24.43 -5.72
CA LYS A 97 -5.15 -25.46 -5.19
C LYS A 97 -6.60 -25.23 -5.59
N THR A 98 -7.04 -23.97 -5.54
CA THR A 98 -8.40 -23.59 -5.91
C THR A 98 -8.65 -23.84 -7.40
N LEU A 99 -7.74 -23.38 -8.26
CA LEU A 99 -7.83 -23.59 -9.71
C LEU A 99 -7.85 -25.08 -10.07
N ASN A 100 -6.94 -25.87 -9.51
CA ASN A 100 -6.90 -27.32 -9.76
C ASN A 100 -8.21 -28.01 -9.35
N ALA A 101 -8.79 -27.64 -8.20
CA ALA A 101 -10.06 -28.22 -7.76
C ALA A 101 -11.21 -27.83 -8.71
N ILE A 102 -11.22 -26.60 -9.23
CA ILE A 102 -12.20 -26.15 -10.22
C ILE A 102 -12.02 -26.88 -11.56
N ASP A 103 -10.79 -27.01 -12.06
CA ASP A 103 -10.47 -27.73 -13.29
C ASP A 103 -10.94 -29.20 -13.24
N GLU A 104 -10.95 -29.80 -12.05
CA GLU A 104 -11.48 -31.15 -11.82
C GLU A 104 -13.02 -31.18 -11.70
N ILE A 105 -13.65 -30.16 -11.11
CA ILE A 105 -15.12 -30.08 -10.92
C ILE A 105 -15.86 -29.82 -12.24
N LEU A 106 -15.34 -28.92 -13.07
CA LEU A 106 -15.99 -28.48 -14.31
C LEU A 106 -16.38 -29.64 -15.24
N PRO A 107 -15.47 -30.56 -15.64
CA PRO A 107 -15.84 -31.65 -16.56
C PRO A 107 -16.90 -32.59 -15.98
N VAL A 108 -16.87 -32.83 -14.66
CA VAL A 108 -17.87 -33.67 -13.98
C VAL A 108 -19.23 -33.00 -13.99
N THR A 109 -19.27 -31.68 -13.77
CA THR A 109 -20.50 -30.90 -13.76
C THR A 109 -21.10 -30.79 -15.17
N ASP A 110 -20.26 -30.59 -16.19
CA ASP A 110 -20.68 -30.59 -17.60
C ASP A 110 -21.26 -31.95 -18.02
N GLU A 111 -20.63 -33.06 -17.63
CA GLU A 111 -21.13 -34.40 -17.92
C GLU A 111 -22.49 -34.64 -17.24
N MET A 112 -22.64 -34.23 -15.97
CA MET A 112 -23.92 -34.30 -15.26
C MET A 112 -25.00 -33.49 -15.98
N GLN A 113 -24.69 -32.26 -16.40
CA GLN A 113 -25.62 -31.39 -17.11
C GLN A 113 -26.09 -32.05 -18.43
N GLN A 114 -25.16 -32.52 -19.26
CA GLN A 114 -25.49 -33.14 -20.55
C GLN A 114 -26.37 -34.38 -20.38
N LYS A 115 -26.07 -35.24 -19.40
CA LYS A 115 -26.88 -36.43 -19.09
C LYS A 115 -28.26 -36.05 -18.58
N SER A 116 -28.34 -35.05 -17.70
CA SER A 116 -29.61 -34.53 -17.18
C SER A 116 -30.49 -33.93 -18.28
N GLU A 117 -29.92 -33.15 -19.20
CA GLU A 117 -30.65 -32.59 -20.34
C GLU A 117 -31.17 -33.67 -21.30
N LYS A 118 -30.34 -34.67 -21.62
CA LYS A 118 -30.75 -35.81 -22.44
C LYS A 118 -31.91 -36.56 -21.79
N LEU A 119 -31.78 -36.85 -20.50
CA LEU A 119 -32.80 -37.58 -19.76
C LEU A 119 -34.10 -36.77 -19.66
N SER A 120 -34.01 -35.46 -19.40
CA SER A 120 -35.15 -34.55 -19.38
C SER A 120 -35.89 -34.55 -20.72
N LYS A 121 -35.18 -34.47 -21.86
CA LYS A 121 -35.80 -34.55 -23.20
C LYS A 121 -36.53 -35.86 -23.41
N ASN A 122 -35.93 -36.99 -23.04
CA ASN A 122 -36.56 -38.30 -23.17
C ASN A 122 -37.78 -38.46 -22.24
N TRP A 123 -37.70 -37.90 -21.03
CA TRP A 123 -38.81 -37.87 -20.08
C TRP A 123 -40.01 -37.08 -20.62
N HIS A 124 -39.78 -35.94 -21.26
CA HIS A 124 -40.86 -35.17 -21.92
C HIS A 124 -41.51 -35.95 -23.07
N LYS A 125 -40.73 -36.64 -23.91
CA LYS A 125 -41.27 -37.51 -24.97
C LYS A 125 -42.12 -38.65 -24.41
N PHE A 126 -41.68 -39.25 -23.29
CA PHE A 126 -42.45 -40.27 -22.59
C PHE A 126 -43.81 -39.73 -22.11
N LEU A 127 -43.83 -38.56 -21.46
CA LEU A 127 -45.07 -37.91 -21.04
C LEU A 127 -45.99 -37.54 -22.22
N GLY A 128 -45.40 -37.16 -23.36
CA GLY A 128 -46.10 -36.90 -24.62
C GLY A 128 -46.63 -38.17 -25.33
N ARG A 129 -46.32 -39.37 -24.82
CA ARG A 129 -46.62 -40.67 -25.46
C ARG A 129 -45.99 -40.83 -26.84
N GLU A 130 -44.89 -40.13 -27.10
CA GLU A 130 -44.14 -40.15 -28.36
C GLU A 130 -42.96 -41.15 -28.32
N LEU A 131 -42.81 -41.89 -27.23
CA LEU A 131 -41.69 -42.80 -26.98
C LEU A 131 -42.08 -44.25 -27.28
N SER A 132 -41.25 -44.97 -28.02
CA SER A 132 -41.42 -46.42 -28.26
C SER A 132 -41.03 -47.26 -27.04
N LEU A 133 -41.45 -48.54 -27.03
CA LEU A 133 -41.10 -49.48 -25.95
C LEU A 133 -39.59 -49.72 -25.82
N ASP A 134 -38.86 -49.75 -26.95
CA ASP A 134 -37.41 -49.98 -26.93
C ASP A 134 -36.65 -48.72 -26.48
N GLU A 135 -37.10 -47.52 -26.89
CA GLU A 135 -36.57 -46.25 -26.35
C GLU A 135 -36.85 -46.11 -24.85
N PHE A 136 -38.00 -46.59 -24.36
CA PHE A 136 -38.32 -46.59 -22.94
C PHE A 136 -37.36 -47.49 -22.13
N LYS A 137 -37.05 -48.70 -22.62
CA LYS A 137 -36.09 -49.59 -21.97
C LYS A 137 -34.70 -48.96 -21.89
N ILE A 138 -34.26 -48.31 -22.97
CA ILE A 138 -32.99 -47.58 -23.01
C ILE A 138 -33.01 -46.44 -21.99
N MET A 139 -34.04 -45.59 -22.01
CA MET A 139 -34.18 -44.48 -21.06
C MET A 139 -34.20 -44.96 -19.61
N SER A 140 -34.91 -46.06 -19.30
CA SER A 140 -34.94 -46.64 -17.95
C SER A 140 -33.56 -47.08 -17.48
N ALA A 141 -32.74 -47.68 -18.37
CA ALA A 141 -31.37 -48.05 -18.03
C ALA A 141 -30.47 -46.81 -17.85
N GLU A 142 -30.66 -45.78 -18.69
CA GLU A 142 -29.96 -44.50 -18.57
C GLU A 142 -30.30 -43.78 -17.25
N ILE A 143 -31.56 -43.82 -16.80
CA ILE A 143 -31.98 -43.27 -15.50
C ILE A 143 -31.24 -43.97 -14.36
N THR A 144 -31.22 -45.31 -14.36
CA THR A 144 -30.54 -46.07 -13.30
C THR A 144 -29.04 -45.74 -13.26
N SER A 145 -28.37 -45.73 -14.41
CA SER A 145 -26.94 -45.36 -14.50
C SER A 145 -26.70 -43.93 -14.01
N TYR A 146 -27.54 -42.98 -14.45
CA TYR A 146 -27.41 -41.58 -14.05
C TYR A 146 -27.61 -41.37 -12.55
N LEU A 147 -28.58 -42.04 -11.93
CA LEU A 147 -28.79 -41.93 -10.48
C LEU A 147 -27.58 -42.47 -9.69
N ASP A 148 -27.02 -43.61 -10.11
CA ASP A 148 -25.83 -44.21 -9.47
C ASP A 148 -24.56 -43.36 -9.66
N GLU A 149 -24.42 -42.73 -10.83
CA GLU A 149 -23.31 -41.81 -11.12
C GLU A 149 -23.48 -40.46 -10.44
N SER A 150 -24.70 -39.91 -10.39
CA SER A 150 -25.00 -38.63 -9.74
C SER A 150 -24.60 -38.66 -8.27
N CYS A 151 -24.86 -39.75 -7.55
CA CYS A 151 -24.41 -39.89 -6.16
C CYS A 151 -22.87 -39.85 -6.02
N ARG A 152 -22.14 -40.39 -6.99
CA ARG A 152 -20.67 -40.37 -7.00
C ARG A 152 -20.13 -38.99 -7.36
N ASN A 153 -20.69 -38.38 -8.41
CA ASN A 153 -20.28 -37.07 -8.90
C ASN A 153 -20.56 -35.97 -7.86
N THR A 154 -21.73 -35.98 -7.21
CA THR A 154 -22.02 -35.01 -6.13
C THR A 154 -21.07 -35.17 -4.94
N LYS A 155 -20.70 -36.41 -4.56
CA LYS A 155 -19.69 -36.63 -3.52
C LYS A 155 -18.32 -36.10 -3.92
N PHE A 156 -17.94 -36.30 -5.18
CA PHE A 156 -16.69 -35.78 -5.72
C PHE A 156 -16.66 -34.24 -5.70
N VAL A 157 -17.70 -33.59 -6.23
CA VAL A 157 -17.82 -32.12 -6.22
C VAL A 157 -17.79 -31.58 -4.79
N HIS A 158 -18.50 -32.21 -3.85
CA HIS A 158 -18.47 -31.81 -2.45
C HIS A 158 -17.08 -31.95 -1.82
N ALA A 159 -16.35 -33.03 -2.13
CA ALA A 159 -14.98 -33.21 -1.66
C ALA A 159 -14.05 -32.10 -2.20
N LYS A 160 -14.14 -31.78 -3.50
CA LYS A 160 -13.35 -30.71 -4.11
C LYS A 160 -13.73 -29.31 -3.62
N ALA A 161 -15.01 -29.06 -3.35
CA ALA A 161 -15.45 -27.83 -2.71
C ALA A 161 -14.85 -27.68 -1.30
N ASN A 162 -14.76 -28.78 -0.53
CA ASN A 162 -14.05 -28.77 0.76
C ASN A 162 -12.55 -28.51 0.60
N ASP A 163 -11.90 -29.06 -0.43
CA ASP A 163 -10.50 -28.77 -0.72
C ASP A 163 -10.28 -27.28 -1.01
N ILE A 164 -11.19 -26.62 -1.72
CA ILE A 164 -11.18 -25.17 -1.96
C ILE A 164 -11.32 -24.40 -0.65
N VAL A 165 -12.31 -24.75 0.18
CA VAL A 165 -12.52 -24.09 1.49
C VAL A 165 -11.28 -24.24 2.39
N LEU A 166 -10.67 -25.43 2.40
CA LEU A 166 -9.45 -25.67 3.17
C LEU A 166 -8.27 -24.87 2.60
N ALA A 167 -8.14 -24.81 1.27
CA ALA A 167 -7.11 -24.03 0.61
C ALA A 167 -7.22 -22.53 0.94
N GLN A 168 -8.42 -22.02 1.24
CA GLN A 168 -8.67 -20.62 1.60
C GLN A 168 -8.46 -20.30 3.10
N SER A 169 -8.28 -21.30 3.96
CA SER A 169 -8.12 -21.12 5.41
C SER A 169 -6.90 -20.28 5.83
N PHE A 170 -5.92 -20.10 4.94
CA PHE A 170 -4.72 -19.26 5.16
C PHE A 170 -5.02 -17.76 5.22
N GLN A 171 -6.20 -17.32 4.78
CA GLN A 171 -6.53 -15.89 4.66
C GLN A 171 -6.44 -15.15 6.00
N ASP A 172 -6.85 -15.77 7.11
CA ASP A 172 -6.74 -15.16 8.45
C ASP A 172 -5.28 -14.87 8.82
N LEU A 173 -4.40 -15.84 8.61
CA LEU A 173 -2.98 -15.70 8.92
C LEU A 173 -2.33 -14.62 8.03
N THR A 174 -2.64 -14.59 6.74
CA THR A 174 -2.12 -13.56 5.84
C THR A 174 -2.62 -12.17 6.18
N GLY A 175 -3.89 -12.03 6.57
CA GLY A 175 -4.45 -10.75 7.02
C GLY A 175 -3.78 -10.24 8.29
N GLN A 176 -3.50 -11.12 9.25
CA GLN A 176 -2.75 -10.75 10.46
C GLN A 176 -1.31 -10.33 10.13
N ILE A 177 -0.64 -11.03 9.23
CA ILE A 177 0.71 -10.68 8.79
C ILE A 177 0.73 -9.30 8.13
N ILE A 178 -0.17 -9.06 7.17
CA ILE A 178 -0.26 -7.77 6.46
C ILE A 178 -0.52 -6.63 7.44
N LYS A 179 -1.43 -6.80 8.41
CA LYS A 179 -1.67 -5.80 9.46
C LYS A 179 -0.41 -5.46 10.24
N LYS A 180 0.37 -6.47 10.66
CA LYS A 180 1.64 -6.23 11.38
C LYS A 180 2.65 -5.48 10.52
N VAL A 181 2.72 -5.79 9.24
CA VAL A 181 3.62 -5.09 8.30
C VAL A 181 3.17 -3.64 8.10
N ILE A 182 1.86 -3.38 7.97
CA ILE A 182 1.32 -2.01 7.89
C ILE A 182 1.68 -1.21 9.14
N THR A 183 1.52 -1.79 10.34
CA THR A 183 1.93 -1.14 11.58
C THR A 183 3.42 -0.80 11.58
N LEU A 184 4.28 -1.73 11.16
CA LEU A 184 5.71 -1.47 11.07
C LEU A 184 6.04 -0.32 10.11
N VAL A 185 5.38 -0.26 8.94
CA VAL A 185 5.57 0.85 7.98
C VAL A 185 5.14 2.17 8.60
N GLN A 186 4.02 2.20 9.33
CA GLN A 186 3.57 3.39 10.04
C GLN A 186 4.57 3.86 11.11
N ASP A 187 5.19 2.91 11.83
CA ASP A 187 6.21 3.21 12.84
C ASP A 187 7.48 3.79 12.22
N VAL A 188 7.89 3.28 11.04
CA VAL A 188 8.99 3.86 10.24
C VAL A 188 8.64 5.28 9.80
N GLU A 189 7.45 5.50 9.24
CA GLU A 189 7.00 6.83 8.80
C GLU A 189 7.01 7.85 9.95
N ASN A 190 6.46 7.48 11.11
CA ASN A 190 6.44 8.35 12.28
C ASN A 190 7.86 8.73 12.73
N SER A 191 8.78 7.76 12.76
CA SER A 191 10.18 7.99 13.12
C SER A 191 10.87 8.95 12.14
N LEU A 192 10.56 8.86 10.84
CA LEU A 192 11.08 9.79 9.82
C LEU A 192 10.49 11.20 9.95
N VAL A 193 9.20 11.32 10.28
CA VAL A 193 8.55 12.62 10.53
C VAL A 193 9.16 13.30 11.76
N ASP A 194 9.44 12.56 12.81
CA ASP A 194 10.07 13.11 14.02
C ASP A 194 11.52 13.55 13.75
N LEU A 195 12.27 12.85 12.90
CA LEU A 195 13.57 13.35 12.42
C LEU A 195 13.45 14.70 11.71
N ILE A 196 12.49 14.84 10.80
CA ILE A 196 12.29 16.09 10.05
C ILE A 196 11.93 17.24 11.00
N ARG A 197 11.14 16.97 12.05
CA ARG A 197 10.82 17.94 13.10
C ARG A 197 12.06 18.37 13.88
N ILE A 198 12.91 17.43 14.30
CA ILE A 198 14.12 17.71 15.07
C ILE A 198 15.16 18.46 14.23
N ALA A 199 15.25 18.16 12.93
CA ALA A 199 16.17 18.81 12.00
C ALA A 199 15.80 20.28 11.69
N GLY A 200 14.71 20.80 12.25
CA GLY A 200 14.30 22.20 12.09
C GLY A 200 13.82 22.53 10.68
N ALA A 201 13.58 21.53 9.84
CA ALA A 201 12.91 21.74 8.57
C ALA A 201 11.47 22.20 8.86
N PRO A 202 10.97 23.27 8.22
CA PRO A 202 9.55 23.59 8.29
C PRO A 202 8.81 22.32 7.88
N GLN A 203 7.86 21.88 8.71
CA GLN A 203 7.10 20.70 8.38
C GLN A 203 6.60 20.87 6.95
N PRO A 204 6.76 19.86 6.05
CA PRO A 204 5.77 19.75 5.01
C PRO A 204 4.47 19.69 5.79
N LYS A 205 3.65 20.75 5.69
CA LYS A 205 2.28 20.67 6.17
C LYS A 205 1.80 19.40 5.52
N VAL A 206 1.58 18.35 6.31
CA VAL A 206 0.73 17.26 5.89
C VAL A 206 -0.61 17.97 5.82
N ALA A 207 -0.85 18.60 4.67
CA ALA A 207 -2.19 18.87 4.25
C ALA A 207 -2.87 17.52 4.41
N GLU A 208 -3.98 17.50 5.12
CA GLU A 208 -5.03 16.51 4.88
C GLU A 208 -5.51 16.68 3.42
N ASP A 209 -4.60 16.57 2.46
CA ASP A 209 -4.90 16.46 1.06
C ASP A 209 -5.00 14.97 0.84
N LYS A 210 -6.24 14.54 0.60
CA LYS A 210 -6.54 13.23 0.04
C LYS A 210 -5.48 12.90 -1.02
N PRO A 211 -4.80 11.75 -0.95
CA PRO A 211 -3.79 11.44 -1.93
C PRO A 211 -4.45 11.30 -3.30
N GLN A 212 -4.32 12.32 -4.15
CA GLN A 212 -4.56 12.18 -5.58
C GLN A 212 -3.41 11.37 -6.18
N VAL A 213 -3.45 10.06 -5.95
CA VAL A 213 -2.62 9.11 -6.68
C VAL A 213 -3.25 8.99 -8.08
N LYS A 214 -2.77 9.83 -9.01
CA LYS A 214 -2.80 9.49 -10.44
C LYS A 214 -1.76 8.39 -10.70
N GLY A 215 -2.03 7.23 -10.14
CA GLY A 215 -1.37 5.99 -10.44
C GLY A 215 -2.47 5.05 -10.87
N GLN A 216 -2.56 4.83 -12.17
CA GLN A 216 -3.45 3.84 -12.75
C GLN A 216 -2.99 2.47 -12.26
N LEU A 217 -3.54 2.05 -11.13
CA LEU A 217 -3.43 0.69 -10.62
C LEU A 217 -4.65 -0.05 -11.18
N ASP A 218 -4.43 -0.78 -12.27
CA ASP A 218 -5.40 -1.73 -12.79
C ASP A 218 -5.51 -2.89 -11.79
N GLY A 219 -6.34 -2.70 -10.77
CA GLY A 219 -6.65 -3.68 -9.75
C GLY A 219 -8.08 -3.47 -9.25
N PRO A 220 -8.79 -4.55 -8.87
CA PRO A 220 -10.18 -4.43 -8.42
C PRO A 220 -10.27 -3.50 -7.21
N LEU A 221 -11.29 -2.63 -7.21
CA LEU A 221 -11.51 -1.66 -6.16
C LEU A 221 -11.69 -2.34 -4.80
N VAL A 222 -10.92 -1.90 -3.80
CA VAL A 222 -11.04 -2.37 -2.41
C VAL A 222 -12.16 -1.59 -1.71
N PRO A 223 -13.18 -2.24 -1.12
CA PRO A 223 -14.25 -1.55 -0.40
C PRO A 223 -13.70 -0.71 0.76
N GLY A 224 -14.04 0.59 0.78
CA GLY A 224 -13.64 1.53 1.84
C GLY A 224 -12.52 2.51 1.46
N ILE A 225 -11.96 2.42 0.26
CA ILE A 225 -11.04 3.43 -0.30
C ILE A 225 -11.80 4.20 -1.37
N ASP A 226 -12.11 5.48 -1.10
CA ASP A 226 -12.74 6.38 -2.05
C ASP A 226 -11.69 6.81 -3.09
N VAL A 227 -11.51 5.99 -4.13
CA VAL A 227 -10.64 6.32 -5.26
C VAL A 227 -11.41 7.31 -6.14
N GLN A 228 -11.03 8.59 -6.11
CA GLN A 228 -11.59 9.58 -7.04
C GLN A 228 -11.24 9.19 -8.48
N GLY A 229 -12.25 8.74 -9.23
CA GLY A 229 -12.11 8.18 -10.58
C GLY A 229 -12.51 6.71 -10.69
N ALA A 230 -12.89 6.07 -9.58
CA ALA A 230 -13.57 4.79 -9.63
C ALA A 230 -15.01 4.96 -10.13
N VAL A 231 -15.35 4.17 -11.15
CA VAL A 231 -16.71 3.98 -11.66
C VAL A 231 -17.53 3.38 -10.53
N ASN A 232 -18.29 4.24 -9.83
CA ASN A 232 -18.97 3.91 -8.57
C ASN A 232 -20.44 3.54 -8.77
N SER A 233 -20.85 3.19 -9.98
CA SER A 233 -22.25 2.87 -10.26
C SER A 233 -22.33 1.70 -11.22
N GLN A 234 -22.93 0.61 -10.72
CA GLN A 234 -23.39 -0.55 -11.49
C GLN A 234 -24.13 -0.13 -12.78
N ASP A 235 -24.77 1.05 -12.75
CA ASP A 235 -25.47 1.68 -13.87
C ASP A 235 -24.55 1.97 -15.09
N GLU A 236 -23.28 2.37 -14.86
CA GLU A 236 -22.35 2.63 -15.98
C GLU A 236 -21.77 1.33 -16.57
N VAL A 237 -21.73 0.26 -15.78
CA VAL A 237 -21.35 -1.09 -16.25
C VAL A 237 -22.46 -1.65 -17.14
N ASP A 238 -23.72 -1.47 -16.76
CA ASP A 238 -24.88 -1.86 -17.57
C ASP A 238 -25.00 -1.01 -18.85
N ASP A 239 -24.64 0.28 -18.80
CA ASP A 239 -24.54 1.15 -20.00
C ASP A 239 -23.41 0.73 -20.95
N LEU A 240 -22.24 0.33 -20.42
CA LEU A 240 -21.12 -0.19 -21.21
C LEU A 240 -21.46 -1.53 -21.87
N LEU A 241 -22.13 -2.44 -21.15
CA LEU A 241 -22.61 -3.72 -21.69
C LEU A 241 -23.69 -3.52 -22.76
N SER A 242 -24.60 -2.56 -22.53
CA SER A 242 -25.61 -2.17 -23.53
C SER A 242 -24.99 -1.55 -24.79
N SER A 243 -23.86 -0.83 -24.66
CA SER A 243 -23.16 -0.22 -25.80
C SER A 243 -22.34 -1.23 -26.64
N LEU A 244 -21.93 -2.37 -26.04
CA LEU A 244 -21.23 -3.45 -26.73
C LEU A 244 -22.17 -4.51 -27.34
N GLY A 245 -23.48 -4.39 -27.13
CA GLY A 245 -24.49 -5.19 -27.83
C GLY A 245 -24.71 -6.61 -27.27
N PHE A 246 -24.68 -6.77 -25.94
CA PHE A 246 -25.31 -7.90 -25.26
C PHE A 246 -26.68 -7.50 -24.70
#